data_AF-A0AAD8CA31-F1
#
_entry.id   AF-A0AAD8CA31-F1
#
_cell.length_a   1.000
_cell.length_b   1.000
_cell.length_c   1.000
_cell.angle_alpha   90.00
_cell.angle_beta   90.00
_cell.angle_gamma   90.00
#
_symmetry.space_group_name_H-M   'P 1'
#
loop_
_entity.id
_entity.type
_entity.pdbx_description
1 polymer ?
#
loop_
_entity_poly.entity_id
_entity_poly.type
_entity_poly.pdbx_seq_one_letter_code
_entity_poly.pdbx_strand_id
1 'polypeptide(L)'
;MMAAYSGHLETAQLLTMYGADINACSTNGWTALMIAIENTCIETLPDSSRKTLMSALNKMTLNETQTHFKKRHYDIVSMLVKSGVRVNASNQDGWTALMISAKNGLFETVKLLLQNGADVKLSNKQGVTALGIASGNGDEKIVELFGQYIRVFYGKSQPENTVSLQAFKNVDFIPWDVILKSKARSEHSKMDSNTQEFDQDQQGR
;
A
#
# COMPACT_ATOMS: atom_id res chain seq x y z
N MET A 1 -17.79 2.74 -7.54
CA MET A 1 -18.10 1.97 -6.31
C MET A 1 -18.72 0.60 -6.61
N MET A 2 -19.83 0.50 -7.35
CA MET A 2 -20.47 -0.81 -7.66
C MET A 2 -19.53 -1.79 -8.39
N ALA A 3 -18.77 -1.33 -9.39
CA ALA A 3 -17.77 -2.17 -10.07
C ALA A 3 -16.67 -2.71 -9.13
N ALA A 4 -16.25 -1.91 -8.16
CA ALA A 4 -15.26 -2.30 -7.14
C ALA A 4 -15.85 -3.29 -6.12
N TYR A 5 -17.13 -3.15 -5.79
CA TYR A 5 -17.87 -4.09 -4.95
C TYR A 5 -18.02 -5.46 -5.61
N SER A 6 -18.40 -5.49 -6.89
CA SER A 6 -18.63 -6.73 -7.65
C SER A 6 -17.37 -7.38 -8.23
N GLY A 7 -16.19 -6.77 -8.05
CA GLY A 7 -14.94 -7.34 -8.55
C GLY A 7 -14.81 -7.34 -10.09
N HIS A 8 -15.57 -6.48 -10.80
CA HIS A 8 -15.59 -6.44 -12.26
C HIS A 8 -14.57 -5.43 -12.81
N LEU A 9 -13.32 -5.90 -13.02
CA LEU A 9 -12.19 -5.08 -13.44
C LEU A 9 -12.48 -4.30 -14.73
N GLU A 10 -13.04 -4.96 -15.74
CA GLU A 10 -13.32 -4.38 -17.05
C GLU A 10 -14.32 -3.24 -16.94
N THR A 11 -15.36 -3.41 -16.12
CA THR A 11 -16.34 -2.35 -15.89
C THR A 11 -15.74 -1.18 -15.11
N ALA A 12 -14.85 -1.44 -14.16
CA ALA A 12 -14.14 -0.41 -13.43
C ALA A 12 -13.19 0.40 -14.35
N GLN A 13 -12.49 -0.27 -15.25
CA GLN A 13 -11.64 0.37 -16.27
C GLN A 13 -12.48 1.22 -17.22
N LEU A 14 -13.59 0.68 -17.72
CA LEU A 14 -14.48 1.36 -18.65
C LEU A 14 -15.06 2.63 -18.00
N LEU A 15 -15.58 2.52 -16.77
CA LEU A 15 -16.13 3.67 -16.04
C LEU A 15 -15.07 4.76 -15.83
N THR A 16 -13.84 4.38 -15.49
CA THR A 16 -12.74 5.34 -15.33
C THR A 16 -12.41 6.02 -16.66
N MET A 17 -12.39 5.28 -17.77
CA MET A 17 -12.17 5.81 -19.11
C MET A 17 -13.24 6.81 -19.55
N TYR A 18 -14.51 6.59 -19.17
CA TYR A 18 -15.62 7.51 -19.43
C TYR A 18 -15.71 8.66 -18.42
N GLY A 19 -14.69 8.87 -17.58
CA GLY A 19 -14.62 10.02 -16.69
C GLY A 19 -15.44 9.89 -15.41
N ALA A 20 -15.76 8.66 -14.97
CA ALA A 20 -16.34 8.47 -13.64
C ALA A 20 -15.39 9.02 -12.56
N ASP A 21 -15.95 9.74 -11.60
CA ASP A 21 -15.16 10.27 -10.48
C ASP A 21 -14.64 9.13 -9.60
N ILE A 22 -13.33 8.89 -9.71
CA ILE A 22 -12.62 7.86 -8.95
C ILE A 22 -12.56 8.15 -7.45
N ASN A 23 -12.71 9.42 -7.07
CA ASN A 23 -12.67 9.89 -5.69
C ASN A 23 -14.06 10.01 -5.05
N ALA A 24 -15.11 9.69 -5.80
CA ALA A 24 -16.47 9.68 -5.27
C ALA A 24 -16.56 8.78 -4.02
N CYS A 25 -17.25 9.28 -3.01
CA CYS A 25 -17.49 8.58 -1.77
C CYS A 25 -18.99 8.38 -1.50
N SER A 26 -19.31 7.35 -0.72
CA SER A 26 -20.68 7.14 -0.24
C SER A 26 -21.07 8.20 0.80
N THR A 27 -22.34 8.17 1.23
CA THR A 27 -22.83 9.02 2.34
C THR A 27 -21.98 8.87 3.61
N ASN A 28 -21.34 7.72 3.81
CA ASN A 28 -20.54 7.42 4.99
C ASN A 28 -19.04 7.67 4.74
N GLY A 29 -18.68 8.31 3.62
CA GLY A 29 -17.30 8.62 3.24
C GLY A 29 -16.51 7.45 2.66
N TRP A 30 -17.16 6.32 2.34
CA TRP A 30 -16.46 5.18 1.74
C TRP A 30 -16.14 5.41 0.27
N THR A 31 -14.87 5.27 -0.10
CA THR A 31 -14.43 5.39 -1.49
C THR A 31 -14.46 4.05 -2.22
N ALA A 32 -14.38 4.08 -3.56
CA ALA A 32 -14.23 2.86 -4.36
C ALA A 32 -12.99 2.04 -3.96
N LEU A 33 -11.90 2.69 -3.54
CA LEU A 33 -10.68 2.05 -3.06
C LEU A 33 -10.93 1.27 -1.76
N MET A 34 -11.58 1.89 -0.78
CA MET A 34 -11.89 1.22 0.50
C MET A 34 -12.79 0.01 0.30
N ILE A 35 -13.79 0.13 -0.58
CA ILE A 35 -14.70 -0.98 -0.91
C ILE A 35 -13.93 -2.14 -1.56
N ALA A 36 -13.04 -1.85 -2.52
CA ALA A 36 -12.24 -2.90 -3.18
C ALA A 36 -11.35 -3.66 -2.18
N ILE A 37 -10.73 -2.93 -1.25
CA ILE A 37 -9.87 -3.51 -0.20
C ILE A 37 -10.70 -4.37 0.76
N GLU A 38 -11.83 -3.87 1.26
CA GLU A 38 -12.69 -4.63 2.18
C GLU A 38 -13.19 -5.94 1.55
N ASN A 39 -13.55 -5.92 0.26
CA ASN A 39 -14.01 -7.11 -0.46
C ASN A 39 -12.87 -8.10 -0.81
N THR A 40 -11.61 -7.65 -0.78
CA THR A 40 -10.45 -8.54 -0.91
C THR A 40 -10.35 -9.51 0.28
N CYS A 41 -11.03 -9.21 1.39
CA CYS A 41 -10.92 -9.89 2.68
C CYS A 41 -12.03 -10.90 2.99
N ILE A 42 -13.05 -11.03 2.12
CA ILE A 42 -14.21 -11.93 2.31
C ILE A 42 -13.80 -13.41 2.50
N GLU A 43 -12.54 -13.76 2.26
CA GLU A 43 -12.01 -15.11 2.43
C GLU A 43 -11.05 -15.34 3.61
N THR A 44 -10.92 -14.43 4.57
CA THR A 44 -10.49 -14.88 5.93
C THR A 44 -11.62 -15.65 6.64
N LEU A 45 -12.83 -15.63 6.07
CA LEU A 45 -13.98 -16.36 6.56
C LEU A 45 -13.91 -17.86 6.21
N PRO A 46 -14.33 -18.76 7.11
CA PRO A 46 -14.41 -20.19 6.83
C PRO A 46 -15.36 -20.48 5.66
N ASP A 47 -15.11 -21.59 4.96
CA ASP A 47 -15.79 -21.99 3.72
C ASP A 47 -17.33 -21.95 3.80
N SER A 48 -17.91 -22.23 4.97
CA SER A 48 -19.35 -22.20 5.23
C SER A 48 -19.95 -20.79 5.12
N SER A 49 -19.28 -19.80 5.71
CA SER A 49 -19.70 -18.39 5.66
C SER A 49 -19.45 -17.80 4.28
N ARG A 50 -18.33 -18.18 3.66
CA ARG A 50 -17.99 -17.84 2.27
C ARG A 50 -19.04 -18.35 1.29
N LYS A 51 -19.45 -19.62 1.39
CA LYS A 51 -20.44 -20.23 0.48
C LYS A 51 -21.82 -19.57 0.60
N THR A 52 -22.17 -19.08 1.80
CA THR A 52 -23.44 -18.36 2.05
C THR A 52 -23.39 -16.93 1.52
N LEU A 53 -22.28 -16.21 1.68
CA LEU A 53 -22.07 -14.88 1.08
C LEU A 53 -21.95 -14.96 -0.45
N MET A 54 -21.21 -15.93 -0.98
CA MET A 54 -21.00 -16.13 -2.42
C MET A 54 -22.27 -16.64 -3.13
N SER A 55 -23.12 -17.43 -2.45
CA SER A 55 -24.42 -17.82 -3.03
C SER A 55 -25.38 -16.64 -3.19
N ALA A 56 -25.29 -15.64 -2.30
CA ALA A 56 -26.02 -14.39 -2.43
C ALA A 56 -25.45 -13.47 -3.53
N LEU A 57 -24.14 -13.54 -3.81
CA LEU A 57 -23.44 -12.77 -4.85
C LEU A 57 -23.58 -13.36 -6.29
N ASN A 58 -24.56 -14.25 -6.50
CA ASN A 58 -24.92 -14.92 -7.76
C ASN A 58 -24.00 -16.09 -8.17
N LYS A 59 -24.61 -17.14 -8.75
CA LYS A 59 -24.00 -18.44 -9.13
C LYS A 59 -22.71 -18.35 -9.95
N MET A 60 -22.47 -17.25 -10.64
CA MET A 60 -21.30 -17.02 -11.49
C MET A 60 -19.99 -16.94 -10.68
N THR A 61 -20.04 -16.41 -9.44
CA THR A 61 -18.87 -16.33 -8.54
C THR A 61 -18.52 -17.67 -7.89
N LEU A 62 -19.46 -18.62 -7.83
CA LEU A 62 -19.25 -19.95 -7.25
C LEU A 62 -18.38 -20.88 -8.12
N ASN A 63 -18.24 -20.57 -9.41
CA ASN A 63 -17.45 -21.37 -10.36
C ASN A 63 -15.99 -20.89 -10.50
N GLU A 64 -15.65 -19.71 -9.95
CA GLU A 64 -14.30 -19.18 -10.01
C GLU A 64 -13.47 -19.71 -8.83
N THR A 65 -12.22 -20.11 -9.10
CA THR A 65 -11.32 -20.52 -8.01
C THR A 65 -11.02 -19.33 -7.11
N GLN A 66 -10.92 -19.57 -5.81
CA GLN A 66 -10.61 -18.59 -4.76
C GLN A 66 -9.44 -17.65 -5.13
N THR A 67 -8.45 -18.18 -5.85
CA THR A 67 -7.29 -17.42 -6.36
C THR A 67 -7.67 -16.36 -7.40
N HIS A 68 -8.63 -16.63 -8.30
CA HIS A 68 -9.07 -15.67 -9.31
C HIS A 68 -9.86 -14.51 -8.71
N PHE A 69 -10.72 -14.77 -7.73
CA PHE A 69 -11.50 -13.73 -7.05
C PHE A 69 -10.60 -12.72 -6.32
N LYS A 70 -9.66 -13.21 -5.49
CA LYS A 70 -8.66 -12.36 -4.81
C LYS A 70 -7.84 -11.54 -5.79
N LYS A 71 -7.40 -12.18 -6.88
CA LYS A 71 -6.63 -11.51 -7.93
C LYS A 71 -7.44 -10.37 -8.56
N ARG A 72 -8.71 -10.58 -8.89
CA ARG A 72 -9.59 -9.55 -9.48
C ARG A 72 -9.75 -8.33 -8.57
N HIS A 73 -10.01 -8.53 -7.28
CA HIS A 73 -10.13 -7.40 -6.35
C HIS A 73 -8.80 -6.68 -6.15
N TYR A 74 -7.68 -7.40 -6.05
CA TYR A 74 -6.35 -6.80 -6.03
C TYR A 74 -6.04 -6.03 -7.32
N ASP A 75 -6.40 -6.55 -8.48
CA ASP A 75 -6.22 -5.87 -9.77
C ASP A 75 -7.02 -4.57 -9.84
N ILE A 76 -8.22 -4.54 -9.26
CA ILE A 76 -9.01 -3.31 -9.11
C ILE A 76 -8.31 -2.32 -8.17
N VAL A 77 -7.79 -2.76 -7.02
CA VAL A 77 -7.03 -1.90 -6.11
C VAL A 77 -5.81 -1.29 -6.82
N SER A 78 -5.04 -2.12 -7.53
CA SER A 78 -3.90 -1.70 -8.34
C SER A 78 -4.28 -0.69 -9.42
N MET A 79 -5.36 -0.94 -10.15
CA MET A 79 -5.88 -0.04 -11.16
C MET A 79 -6.32 1.31 -10.55
N LEU A 80 -7.07 1.29 -9.44
CA LEU A 80 -7.54 2.50 -8.78
C LEU A 80 -6.39 3.37 -8.28
N VAL A 81 -5.39 2.73 -7.66
CA VAL A 81 -4.19 3.42 -7.16
C VAL A 81 -3.40 4.05 -8.30
N LYS A 82 -3.18 3.33 -9.41
CA LYS A 82 -2.50 3.86 -10.61
C LYS A 82 -3.26 4.99 -11.31
N SER A 83 -4.57 5.04 -11.14
CA SER A 83 -5.43 6.06 -11.76
C SER A 83 -5.49 7.38 -10.94
N GLY A 84 -4.65 7.54 -9.92
CA GLY A 84 -4.54 8.79 -9.17
C GLY A 84 -5.65 9.01 -8.13
N VAL A 85 -6.22 7.93 -7.58
CA VAL A 85 -7.16 8.02 -6.47
C VAL A 85 -6.51 8.70 -5.26
N ARG A 86 -7.31 9.44 -4.48
CA ARG A 86 -6.89 10.02 -3.20
C ARG A 86 -6.65 8.89 -2.17
N VAL A 87 -5.43 8.37 -2.16
CA VAL A 87 -4.99 7.25 -1.30
C VAL A 87 -5.25 7.51 0.19
N ASN A 88 -5.12 8.77 0.62
CA ASN A 88 -5.30 9.22 2.00
C ASN A 88 -6.71 9.67 2.36
N ALA A 89 -7.71 9.43 1.49
CA ALA A 89 -9.10 9.66 1.85
C ALA A 89 -9.48 8.83 3.08
N SER A 90 -10.29 9.40 3.97
CA SER A 90 -10.83 8.74 5.14
C SER A 90 -12.36 8.74 5.10
N ASN A 91 -12.97 7.67 5.64
CA ASN A 91 -14.41 7.62 5.81
C ASN A 91 -14.85 8.47 7.02
N GLN A 92 -16.15 8.53 7.30
CA GLN A 92 -16.67 9.32 8.43
C GLN A 92 -16.11 8.91 9.79
N ASP A 93 -15.61 7.68 9.95
CA ASP A 93 -14.99 7.19 11.19
C ASP A 93 -13.48 7.47 11.24
N GLY A 94 -12.94 8.13 10.22
CA GLY A 94 -11.52 8.42 10.07
C GLY A 94 -10.69 7.24 9.54
N TRP A 95 -11.34 6.15 9.07
CA TRP A 95 -10.63 5.01 8.52
C TRP A 95 -10.11 5.30 7.13
N THR A 96 -8.83 5.03 6.90
CA THR A 96 -8.17 5.13 5.59
C THR A 96 -8.05 3.76 4.92
N ALA A 97 -7.79 3.74 3.62
CA ALA A 97 -7.48 2.51 2.88
C ALA A 97 -6.31 1.72 3.50
N LEU A 98 -5.30 2.41 4.04
CA LEU A 98 -4.15 1.80 4.69
C LEU A 98 -4.53 1.10 6.00
N MET A 99 -5.42 1.72 6.81
CA MET A 99 -5.92 1.11 8.06
C MET A 99 -6.76 -0.14 7.78
N ILE A 100 -7.63 -0.10 6.78
CA ILE A 100 -8.46 -1.26 6.39
C ILE A 100 -7.54 -2.41 5.92
N SER A 101 -6.53 -2.09 5.13
CA SER A 101 -5.56 -3.09 4.64
C SER A 101 -4.75 -3.72 5.77
N ALA A 102 -4.31 -2.93 6.75
CA ALA A 102 -3.61 -3.40 7.93
C ALA A 102 -4.50 -4.27 8.84
N LYS A 103 -5.76 -3.84 9.07
CA LYS A 103 -6.76 -4.60 9.84
C LYS A 103 -6.97 -6.00 9.29
N ASN A 104 -6.93 -6.13 7.97
CA ASN A 104 -7.24 -7.37 7.28
C ASN A 104 -5.99 -8.16 6.85
N GLY A 105 -4.79 -7.79 7.30
CA GLY A 105 -3.56 -8.52 7.01
C GLY A 105 -3.13 -8.50 5.53
N LEU A 106 -3.59 -7.54 4.73
CA LEU A 106 -3.35 -7.51 3.27
C LEU A 106 -1.95 -6.95 2.93
N PHE A 107 -0.89 -7.72 3.19
CA PHE A 107 0.50 -7.29 3.03
C PHE A 107 0.81 -6.62 1.67
N GLU A 108 0.45 -7.25 0.55
CA GLU A 108 0.72 -6.67 -0.79
C GLU A 108 -0.06 -5.38 -1.04
N THR A 109 -1.26 -5.26 -0.47
CA THR A 109 -2.06 -4.02 -0.57
C THR A 109 -1.46 -2.91 0.28
N VAL A 110 -1.00 -3.22 1.51
CA VAL A 110 -0.28 -2.27 2.35
C VAL A 110 0.96 -1.75 1.62
N LYS A 111 1.75 -2.65 1.03
CA LYS A 111 2.93 -2.29 0.24
C LYS A 111 2.59 -1.37 -0.93
N LEU A 112 1.56 -1.71 -1.71
CA LEU A 112 1.10 -0.91 -2.84
C LEU A 112 0.65 0.50 -2.40
N LEU A 113 -0.11 0.61 -1.31
CA LEU A 113 -0.59 1.89 -0.80
C LEU A 113 0.58 2.77 -0.30
N LEU A 114 1.54 2.19 0.43
CA LEU A 114 2.74 2.89 0.89
C LEU A 114 3.59 3.42 -0.27
N GLN A 115 3.75 2.63 -1.33
CA GLN A 115 4.44 3.04 -2.56
C GLN A 115 3.75 4.22 -3.25
N ASN A 116 2.44 4.40 -3.04
CA ASN A 116 1.65 5.48 -3.62
C ASN A 116 1.34 6.61 -2.62
N GLY A 117 2.20 6.77 -1.61
CA GLY A 117 2.16 7.94 -0.70
C GLY A 117 1.07 7.86 0.37
N ALA A 118 0.66 6.65 0.77
CA ALA A 118 -0.21 6.49 1.93
C ALA A 118 0.47 7.01 3.20
N ASP A 119 -0.22 7.88 3.93
CA ASP A 119 0.29 8.47 5.16
C ASP A 119 0.06 7.53 6.36
N VAL A 120 1.17 7.01 6.88
CA VAL A 120 1.21 6.11 8.05
C VAL A 120 0.83 6.80 9.37
N LYS A 121 0.85 8.14 9.42
CA LYS A 121 0.57 8.92 10.62
C LYS A 121 -0.91 9.19 10.83
N LEU A 122 -1.74 9.00 9.80
CA LEU A 122 -3.18 9.18 9.94
C LEU A 122 -3.73 8.20 10.97
N SER A 123 -4.66 8.71 11.79
CA SER A 123 -5.37 7.97 12.83
C SER A 123 -6.88 8.09 12.63
N ASN A 124 -7.62 7.02 12.94
CA ASN A 124 -9.08 7.09 12.96
C ASN A 124 -9.57 7.96 14.13
N LYS A 125 -10.90 8.13 14.28
CA LYS A 125 -11.49 8.92 15.38
C LYS A 125 -11.13 8.42 16.79
N GLN A 126 -10.67 7.18 16.93
CA GLN A 126 -10.22 6.60 18.20
C GLN A 126 -8.71 6.82 18.43
N GLY A 127 -8.02 7.55 17.55
CA GLY A 127 -6.57 7.76 17.63
C GLY A 127 -5.74 6.56 17.17
N VAL A 128 -6.35 5.54 16.57
CA VAL A 128 -5.65 4.32 16.14
C VAL A 128 -5.11 4.48 14.71
N THR A 129 -3.81 4.23 14.53
CA THR A 129 -3.11 4.27 13.23
C THR A 129 -3.08 2.89 12.56
N ALA A 130 -2.72 2.84 11.27
CA ALA A 130 -2.54 1.55 10.57
C ALA A 130 -1.46 0.66 11.22
N LEU A 131 -0.39 1.27 11.73
CA LEU A 131 0.64 0.55 12.49
C LEU A 131 0.07 0.01 13.81
N GLY A 132 -0.70 0.82 14.55
CA GLY A 132 -1.34 0.38 15.80
C GLY A 132 -2.27 -0.81 15.60
N ILE A 133 -3.02 -0.83 14.48
CA ILE A 133 -3.87 -1.96 14.10
C ILE A 133 -3.02 -3.21 13.82
N ALA A 134 -1.99 -3.11 12.97
CA ALA A 134 -1.13 -4.25 12.63
C ALA A 134 -0.41 -4.82 13.87
N SER A 135 0.07 -3.95 14.76
CA SER A 135 0.68 -4.37 16.03
C SER A 135 -0.33 -5.04 16.96
N GLY A 136 -1.55 -4.50 17.08
CA GLY A 136 -2.62 -5.09 17.90
C GLY A 136 -3.07 -6.47 17.40
N ASN A 137 -3.01 -6.70 16.09
CA ASN A 137 -3.31 -7.99 15.46
C ASN A 137 -2.16 -9.00 15.51
N GLY A 138 -0.92 -8.56 15.83
CA GLY A 138 0.27 -9.41 15.79
C GLY A 138 0.80 -9.68 14.36
N ASP A 139 0.46 -8.83 13.38
CA ASP A 139 0.90 -8.98 11.99
C ASP A 139 2.35 -8.53 11.79
N GLU A 140 3.30 -9.33 12.30
CA GLU A 140 4.74 -9.01 12.33
C GLU A 140 5.29 -8.53 10.98
N LYS A 141 4.89 -9.17 9.88
CA LYS A 141 5.33 -8.81 8.51
C LYS A 141 4.92 -7.39 8.13
N ILE A 142 3.70 -6.98 8.49
CA ILE A 142 3.18 -5.64 8.17
C ILE A 142 3.84 -4.61 9.10
N VAL A 143 4.03 -4.94 10.37
CA VAL A 143 4.76 -4.09 11.33
C VAL A 143 6.20 -3.85 10.86
N GLU A 144 6.88 -4.90 10.41
CA GLU A 144 8.23 -4.79 9.87
C GLU A 144 8.25 -3.89 8.61
N LEU A 145 7.31 -4.07 7.69
CA LEU A 145 7.18 -3.24 6.50
C LEU A 145 7.01 -1.75 6.84
N PHE A 146 6.15 -1.43 7.80
CA PHE A 146 6.01 -0.06 8.30
C PHE A 146 7.30 0.47 8.92
N GLY A 147 8.00 -0.34 9.72
CA GLY A 147 9.30 0.02 10.30
C GLY A 147 10.34 0.33 9.23
N GLN A 148 10.44 -0.48 8.18
CA GLN A 148 11.32 -0.24 7.04
C GLN A 148 10.96 1.05 6.31
N TYR A 149 9.67 1.26 6.01
CA TYR A 149 9.18 2.48 5.35
C TYR A 149 9.52 3.73 6.18
N ILE A 150 9.23 3.72 7.49
CA ILE A 150 9.47 4.87 8.37
C ILE A 150 10.96 5.18 8.48
N ARG A 151 11.84 4.17 8.63
CA ARG A 151 13.29 4.38 8.67
C ARG A 151 13.82 5.03 7.40
N VAL A 152 13.28 4.65 6.24
CA VAL A 152 13.72 5.18 4.94
C VAL A 152 13.25 6.62 4.72
N PHE A 153 11.96 6.91 4.95
CA PHE A 153 11.37 8.20 4.61
C PHE A 153 11.44 9.23 5.75
N TYR A 154 11.32 8.78 7.00
CA TYR A 154 11.33 9.66 8.18
C TYR A 154 12.65 9.63 8.95
N GLY A 155 13.49 8.59 8.78
CA GLY A 155 14.78 8.47 9.46
C GLY A 155 15.91 9.38 8.95
N LYS A 156 15.71 10.08 7.83
CA LYS A 156 16.65 11.11 7.31
C LYS A 156 16.26 12.55 7.65
N SER A 157 15.16 12.77 8.37
CA SER A 157 14.65 14.12 8.69
C SER A 157 15.21 14.67 10.00
N GLN A 158 16.53 14.89 10.05
CA GLN A 158 17.24 16.06 10.59
C GLN A 158 18.75 15.89 10.27
N PRO A 159 19.53 16.92 9.88
CA PRO A 159 19.20 18.35 9.90
C PRO A 159 19.56 19.10 8.58
N GLU A 160 19.07 20.34 8.45
CA GLU A 160 19.58 21.43 7.59
C GLU A 160 19.81 21.15 6.10
N ASN A 161 18.72 21.05 5.34
CA ASN A 161 18.54 21.76 4.06
C ASN A 161 17.24 21.27 3.44
N THR A 162 16.18 22.02 3.75
CA THR A 162 14.86 21.93 3.13
C THR A 162 15.00 22.23 1.64
N VAL A 163 15.38 21.24 0.84
CA VAL A 163 15.11 21.28 -0.59
C VAL A 163 13.65 20.85 -0.75
N SER A 164 12.81 21.88 -0.75
CA SER A 164 11.37 21.93 -0.96
C SER A 164 10.67 20.64 -1.39
N LEU A 165 9.63 20.27 -0.63
CA LEU A 165 8.57 19.28 -0.92
C LEU A 165 7.86 19.44 -2.30
N GLN A 166 8.30 20.39 -3.13
CA GLN A 166 7.80 20.63 -4.49
C GLN A 166 8.64 19.98 -5.60
N ALA A 167 9.80 19.40 -5.31
CA ALA A 167 10.66 18.79 -6.34
C ALA A 167 10.19 17.42 -6.86
N PHE A 168 9.19 16.77 -6.23
CA PHE A 168 8.71 15.44 -6.65
C PHE A 168 7.53 15.47 -7.63
N LYS A 169 7.22 16.61 -8.25
CA LYS A 169 6.08 16.69 -9.17
C LYS A 169 6.32 16.15 -10.56
N ASN A 170 7.52 15.74 -10.96
CA ASN A 170 7.77 15.12 -12.27
C ASN A 170 9.19 14.53 -12.33
N VAL A 171 9.40 13.26 -11.93
CA VAL A 171 10.43 12.36 -12.52
C VAL A 171 10.04 10.92 -12.16
N ASP A 172 10.16 10.01 -13.13
CA ASP A 172 9.85 8.59 -13.06
C ASP A 172 10.17 7.93 -11.70
N PHE A 173 9.11 7.46 -11.04
CA PHE A 173 9.15 6.83 -9.73
C PHE A 173 9.84 5.46 -9.82
N ILE A 174 11.04 5.37 -9.26
CA ILE A 174 11.90 4.18 -9.32
C ILE A 174 11.33 3.07 -8.41
N PRO A 175 11.08 1.85 -8.91
CA PRO A 175 10.58 0.73 -8.11
C PRO A 175 11.48 0.39 -6.90
N TRP A 176 10.87 -0.09 -5.80
CA TRP A 176 11.53 -0.38 -4.52
C TRP A 176 12.75 -1.31 -4.63
N ASP A 177 12.67 -2.25 -5.56
CA ASP A 177 13.69 -3.23 -5.92
C ASP A 177 14.90 -2.61 -6.65
N VAL A 178 14.71 -1.49 -7.35
CA VAL A 178 15.80 -0.72 -7.95
C VAL A 178 16.50 0.13 -6.89
N ILE A 179 15.76 0.70 -5.93
CA ILE A 179 16.32 1.46 -4.78
C ILE A 179 17.21 0.56 -3.91
N LEU A 180 16.80 -0.68 -3.66
CA LEU A 180 17.59 -1.65 -2.90
C LEU A 180 18.88 -2.06 -3.66
N LYS A 181 18.79 -2.30 -4.96
CA LYS A 181 19.95 -2.68 -5.80
C LYS A 181 20.95 -1.54 -5.99
N SER A 182 20.49 -0.30 -6.13
CA SER A 182 21.37 0.85 -6.30
C SER A 182 22.16 1.16 -5.02
N LYS A 183 21.57 0.93 -3.84
CA LYS A 183 22.23 1.16 -2.55
C LYS A 183 23.31 0.11 -2.25
N ALA A 184 23.05 -1.17 -2.52
CA ALA A 184 24.05 -2.24 -2.35
C ALA A 184 25.32 -2.02 -3.19
N ARG A 185 25.18 -1.46 -4.40
CA ARG A 185 26.32 -1.14 -5.29
C ARG A 185 27.13 0.06 -4.80
N SER A 186 26.47 1.04 -4.18
CA SER A 186 27.13 2.24 -3.63
C SER A 186 27.85 2.00 -2.30
N GLU A 187 27.47 0.95 -1.56
CA GLU A 187 28.11 0.57 -0.29
C GLU A 187 29.30 -0.37 -0.51
N HIS A 188 29.26 -1.27 -1.51
CA HIS A 188 30.44 -2.04 -1.93
C HIS A 188 31.57 -1.14 -2.47
N SER A 189 31.23 -0.10 -3.25
CA SER A 189 32.23 0.84 -3.77
C SER A 189 32.91 1.70 -2.68
N LYS A 190 32.35 1.77 -1.47
CA LYS A 190 32.94 2.51 -0.33
C LYS A 190 33.76 1.61 0.61
N MET A 191 33.54 0.30 0.59
CA MET A 191 34.36 -0.66 1.35
C MET A 191 35.72 -0.91 0.69
N ASP A 192 35.78 -0.88 -0.65
CA ASP A 192 37.04 -1.09 -1.38
C ASP A 192 38.00 0.10 -1.26
N SER A 193 37.48 1.33 -1.14
CA SER A 193 38.29 2.55 -0.99
C SER A 193 38.83 2.79 0.42
N ASN A 194 38.16 2.28 1.47
CA ASN A 194 38.62 2.44 2.86
C ASN A 194 39.68 1.40 3.28
N THR A 195 39.98 0.41 2.44
CA THR A 195 41.02 -0.60 2.73
C THR A 195 42.37 -0.24 2.11
N GLN A 196 42.45 0.80 1.26
CA GLN A 196 43.71 1.27 0.67
C GLN A 196 44.36 2.46 1.39
N GLU A 197 43.67 3.13 2.32
CA GLU A 197 44.22 4.28 3.07
C GLU A 197 44.84 3.92 4.43
N PHE A 198 44.74 2.66 4.90
CA PHE A 198 45.31 2.26 6.20
C PHE A 198 46.74 1.68 6.13
N ASP A 199 47.31 1.48 4.94
CA ASP A 199 48.65 0.89 4.77
C ASP A 199 49.77 1.90 4.43
N GLN A 200 49.50 3.21 4.29
CA GLN A 200 50.53 4.20 3.94
C GLN A 200 51.12 5.01 5.11
N ASP A 201 50.56 4.91 6.33
CA ASP A 201 51.01 5.72 7.48
C ASP A 201 51.98 4.99 8.45
N GLN A 202 52.48 3.79 8.11
CA GLN A 202 53.44 3.04 8.94
C GLN A 202 54.85 2.87 8.32
N GLN A 203 55.19 3.60 7.25
CA GLN A 203 56.53 3.52 6.62
C GLN A 203 57.32 4.84 6.54
N GLY A 204 57.02 5.84 7.38
CA GLY A 204 57.69 7.14 7.24
C GLY A 204 57.81 8.02 8.48
N ARG A 205 58.46 7.53 9.56
CA ARG A 205 59.45 8.29 10.35
C ARG A 205 60.03 7.49 11.51
#